data_AF-A0A6M8UUD5-F1
#
_entry.id   AF-A0A6M8UUD5-F1
#
_cell.length_a   1.000
_cell.length_b   1.000
_cell.length_c   1.000
_cell.angle_alpha   90.00
_cell.angle_beta   90.00
_cell.angle_gamma   90.00
#
_symmetry.space_group_name_H-M   'P 1'
#
loop_
_entity.id
_entity.type
_entity.pdbx_description
1 polymer ?
#
loop_
_entity_poly.entity_id
_entity_poly.type
_entity_poly.pdbx_seq_one_letter_code
_entity_poly.pdbx_strand_id
1 'polypeptide(L)' 'MNRDELKKRTKEFALRIIKLVNALPNNSAGRVIGNQLLRSGTSLGANYRAACRAKSKSDFIYKINIV' A
#
# COMPACT_ATOMS: atom_id res chain seq x y z
N MET A 1 -7.45 -6.91 -16.26
CA MET A 1 -6.73 -6.93 -14.98
C MET A 1 -7.48 -7.82 -14.00
N ASN A 2 -6.85 -8.92 -13.56
CA ASN A 2 -7.48 -9.87 -12.62
C ASN A 2 -7.00 -9.64 -11.17
N ARG A 3 -7.56 -10.40 -10.22
CA ARG A 3 -7.27 -10.24 -8.79
C ARG A 3 -5.78 -10.39 -8.48
N ASP A 4 -5.13 -11.38 -9.07
CA ASP A 4 -3.74 -11.73 -8.77
C ASP A 4 -2.74 -10.75 -9.39
N GLU A 5 -3.07 -10.21 -10.56
CA GLU A 5 -2.32 -9.12 -11.17
C GLU A 5 -2.32 -7.87 -10.28
N LEU A 6 -3.46 -7.50 -9.70
CA LEU A 6 -3.53 -6.36 -8.79
C LEU A 6 -2.83 -6.64 -7.44
N LYS A 7 -2.80 -7.89 -6.95
CA LYS A 7 -1.96 -8.28 -5.79
C LYS A 7 -0.47 -8.12 -6.09
N LYS A 8 -0.04 -8.49 -7.30
CA LYS A 8 1.35 -8.35 -7.74
C LYS A 8 1.73 -6.87 -7.84
N ARG A 9 0.92 -6.07 -8.53
CA ARG A 9 1.15 -4.62 -8.70
C ARG A 9 1.21 -3.87 -7.37
N THR A 10 0.31 -4.16 -6.44
CA THR A 10 0.32 -3.52 -5.10
C THR A 10 1.53 -3.94 -4.26
N LYS A 11 2.02 -5.19 -4.40
CA LYS A 11 3.28 -5.63 -3.79
C LYS A 11 4.48 -4.88 -4.39
N GLU A 12 4.56 -4.79 -5.71
CA GLU A 12 5.63 -4.08 -6.40
C GLU A 12 5.64 -2.59 -6.04
N PHE A 13 4.47 -1.97 -5.94
CA PHE A 13 4.32 -0.60 -5.48
C PHE A 13 4.89 -0.41 -4.05
N ALA A 14 4.52 -1.28 -3.11
CA ALA A 14 5.07 -1.23 -1.75
C ALA A 14 6.60 -1.34 -1.73
N LEU A 15 7.19 -2.24 -2.54
CA LEU A 15 8.64 -2.36 -2.68
C LEU A 15 9.30 -1.10 -3.25
N ARG A 16 8.65 -0.44 -4.21
CA ARG A 16 9.13 0.85 -4.77
C ARG A 16 9.08 1.97 -3.73
N ILE A 17 8.06 2.02 -2.90
CA ILE A 17 7.97 2.98 -1.79
C ILE A 17 9.11 2.77 -0.80
N ILE A 18 9.40 1.52 -0.42
CA ILE A 18 10.53 1.21 0.47
C ILE A 18 11.85 1.71 -0.15
N LYS A 19 12.08 1.45 -1.44
CA LYS A 19 13.28 1.95 -2.15
C LYS A 19 13.35 3.47 -2.19
N LEU A 20 12.22 4.15 -2.42
CA LEU A 20 12.13 5.61 -2.41
C LEU A 20 12.49 6.18 -1.04
N VAL A 21 11.88 5.65 0.03
CA VAL A 21 12.12 6.12 1.41
C VAL A 21 13.58 5.92 1.81
N ASN A 22 14.20 4.80 1.43
CA ASN A 22 15.61 4.54 1.68
C ASN A 22 16.56 5.49 0.93
N ALA A 23 16.10 6.09 -0.17
CA ALA A 23 16.88 7.06 -0.95
C ALA A 23 16.70 8.51 -0.45
N LEU A 24 15.81 8.76 0.52
CA LEU A 24 15.62 10.10 1.06
C LEU A 24 16.84 10.55 1.89
N PRO A 25 17.15 11.86 1.90
CA PRO A 25 18.19 12.40 2.77
C PRO A 25 17.93 12.07 4.24
N ASN A 26 18.98 11.72 4.98
CA ASN A 26 18.89 11.41 6.41
C ASN A 26 18.81 12.69 7.28
N ASN A 27 17.79 13.51 7.02
CA ASN A 27 17.47 14.72 7.78
C ASN A 27 16.05 14.63 8.36
N SER A 28 15.67 15.63 9.17
CA SER A 28 14.36 15.64 9.83
C SER A 28 13.19 15.53 8.84
N ALA A 29 13.23 16.31 7.75
CA ALA A 29 12.19 16.29 6.71
C ALA A 29 12.10 14.92 6.01
N GLY A 30 13.24 14.34 5.61
CA GLY A 30 13.31 13.03 4.97
C GLY A 30 12.78 11.91 5.86
N ARG A 31 13.04 11.95 7.17
CA ARG A 31 12.49 10.98 8.14
C ARG A 31 10.98 11.12 8.30
N VAL A 32 10.46 12.34 8.46
CA VAL A 32 9.02 12.59 8.65
C VAL A 32 8.24 12.16 7.40
N ILE A 33 8.66 12.63 6.23
CA ILE A 33 8.02 12.29 4.95
C ILE A 33 8.19 10.79 4.67
N GLY A 34 9.39 10.26 4.89
CA GLY A 34 9.68 8.84 4.70
C GLY A 34 8.78 7.93 5.53
N ASN A 35 8.58 8.26 6.81
CA ASN A 35 7.68 7.51 7.69
C ASN A 35 6.22 7.58 7.24
N GLN A 36 5.74 8.75 6.79
CA GLN A 36 4.38 8.89 6.27
C GLN A 36 4.18 8.05 4.99
N LEU A 37 5.11 8.17 4.03
CA LEU A 37 5.08 7.42 2.78
C LEU A 37 5.20 5.91 3.01
N LEU A 38 6.07 5.48 3.92
CA LEU A 38 6.25 4.06 4.22
C LEU A 38 4.95 3.45 4.74
N ARG A 39 4.27 4.14 5.66
CA ARG A 39 2.99 3.67 6.25
C ARG A 39 1.87 3.65 5.21
N SER A 40 1.65 4.74 4.48
CA SER A 40 0.55 4.84 3.52
C SER A 40 0.79 3.98 2.27
N GLY A 41 2.02 3.95 1.76
CA GLY A 41 2.36 3.21 0.55
C GLY A 41 2.32 1.70 0.72
N THR A 42 2.67 1.19 1.92
CA THR A 42 2.60 -0.24 2.21
C THR A 42 1.21 -0.71 2.63
N SER A 43 0.37 0.19 3.19
CA SER A 43 -1.00 -0.15 3.59
C SER A 43 -1.91 -0.50 2.42
N LEU A 44 -1.70 0.09 1.23
CA LEU A 44 -2.43 -0.24 -0.01
C LEU A 44 -2.44 -1.75 -0.29
N GLY A 45 -1.27 -2.39 -0.25
CA GLY A 45 -1.14 -3.83 -0.51
C GLY A 45 -1.73 -4.70 0.60
N ALA A 46 -1.78 -4.20 1.83
CA ALA A 46 -2.42 -4.88 2.96
C ALA A 46 -3.96 -4.79 2.87
N ASN A 47 -4.49 -3.59 2.62
CA ASN A 47 -5.91 -3.33 2.46
C ASN A 47 -6.49 -4.08 1.24
N TYR A 48 -5.78 -4.11 0.11
CA TYR A 48 -6.24 -4.88 -1.05
C TYR A 48 -6.29 -6.39 -0.76
N ARG A 49 -5.33 -6.94 0.00
CA ARG A 49 -5.38 -8.34 0.44
C ARG A 49 -6.55 -8.60 1.41
N ALA A 50 -6.87 -7.65 2.28
CA ALA A 50 -8.04 -7.72 3.15
C ALA A 50 -9.34 -7.69 2.34
N ALA A 51 -9.43 -6.81 1.34
CA ALA A 51 -10.57 -6.75 0.41
C ALA A 51 -10.74 -8.08 -0.35
N CYS A 52 -9.65 -8.72 -0.77
CA CYS A 52 -9.73 -10.05 -1.41
C CYS A 52 -10.34 -11.15 -0.53
N ARG A 53 -10.43 -10.96 0.79
CA ARG A 53 -11.08 -11.87 1.76
C ARG A 53 -12.47 -11.39 2.19
N ALA A 54 -13.06 -10.44 1.46
CA ALA A 54 -14.37 -9.91 1.77
C ALA A 54 -15.45 -11.00 1.74
N LYS A 55 -16.42 -10.89 2.65
CA LYS A 55 -17.53 -11.85 2.77
C LYS A 55 -18.66 -11.59 1.78
N SER A 56 -18.70 -10.41 1.19
CA SER A 56 -19.70 -9.98 0.22
C SER A 56 -19.14 -8.92 -0.73
N LYS A 57 -19.91 -8.58 -1.78
CA LYS A 57 -19.55 -7.50 -2.70
C LYS A 57 -19.55 -6.12 -2.02
N SER A 58 -20.46 -5.88 -1.07
CA SER A 58 -20.51 -4.65 -0.29
C SER A 58 -19.32 -4.52 0.67
N ASP A 59 -18.94 -5.61 1.35
CA ASP A 59 -17.76 -5.66 2.21
C ASP A 59 -16.47 -5.46 1.40
N PHE A 60 -16.41 -5.96 0.17
CA PHE A 60 -15.31 -5.68 -0.75
C PHE A 60 -15.17 -4.18 -1.05
N ILE A 61 -16.28 -3.53 -1.44
CA ILE A 61 -16.28 -2.09 -1.76
C ILE A 61 -15.88 -1.26 -0.53
N TYR A 62 -16.43 -1.59 0.64
CA TYR A 62 -16.07 -0.93 1.89
C TYR A 62 -14.56 -1.03 2.18
N LYS A 63 -13.97 -2.23 2.07
CA LYS A 63 -12.53 -2.45 2.33
C LYS A 63 -11.62 -1.74 1.31
N ILE A 64 -12.08 -1.52 0.08
CA ILE A 64 -11.35 -0.74 -0.92
C ILE A 64 -11.41 0.76 -0.62
N ASN A 65 -12.52 1.27 -0.08
CA ASN A 65 -12.69 2.69 0.28
C ASN A 65 -11.87 3.14 1.51
N ILE A 66 -11.36 2.22 2.33
CA ILE A 66 -10.52 2.55 3.50
C ILE A 66 -9.13 3.08 3.08
N VAL A 67 -8.72 2.83 1.83
CA VAL A 67 -7.39 3.17 1.30
C VAL A 67 -7.31 4.64 0.91
#